data_AF-A0A9Q4MH92-F1
#
_entry.id   AF-A0A9Q4MH92-F1
#
_cell.length_a   1.000
_cell.length_b   1.000
_cell.length_c   1.000
_cell.angle_alpha   90.00
_cell.angle_beta   90.00
_cell.angle_gamma   90.00
#
_symmetry.space_group_name_H-M   'P 1'
#
loop_
_entity.id
_entity.type
_entity.pdbx_description
1 polymer ?
#
loop_
_entity_poly.entity_id
_entity_poly.type
_entity_poly.pdbx_seq_one_letter_code
_entity_poly.pdbx_strand_id
1 'polypeptide(L)' 'MNANQIIDTLGGTAAVARMFKIKQPSVSEWRKTGIPSARLQLLEVVRPDIFGNPPTGHRQEVSDAA' A
#
# COMPACT_ATOMS: atom_id res chain seq x y z
N MET A 1 0.19 11.22 -4.92
CA MET A 1 0.95 10.89 -3.69
C MET A 1 2.36 10.52 -4.09
N ASN A 2 3.39 11.02 -3.41
CA ASN A 2 4.78 10.68 -3.72
C ASN A 2 5.28 9.48 -2.90
N ALA A 3 6.44 8.93 -3.25
CA ALA A 3 7.01 7.74 -2.60
C ALA A 3 7.19 7.90 -1.07
N ASN A 4 7.61 9.08 -0.62
CA ASN A 4 7.81 9.35 0.81
C ASN A 4 6.49 9.26 1.57
N GLN A 5 5.44 9.92 1.07
CA GLN A 5 4.11 9.85 1.67
C GLN A 5 3.60 8.42 1.77
N ILE A 6 3.70 7.63 0.69
CA ILE A 6 3.27 6.22 0.69
C ILE A 6 4.05 5.42 1.74
N ILE A 7 5.37 5.57 1.79
CA ILE A 7 6.21 4.83 2.74
C ILE A 7 5.89 5.24 4.18
N ASP A 8 5.66 6.52 4.46
CA ASP A 8 5.31 7.02 5.79
C ASP A 8 3.92 6.51 6.22
N THR A 9 2.92 6.52 5.33
CA THR A 9 1.60 5.93 5.57
C THR A 9 1.67 4.42 5.86
N LEU A 10 2.61 3.71 5.24
CA LEU A 10 2.84 2.29 5.48
C LEU A 10 3.67 2.00 6.76
N GLY A 11 4.01 3.01 7.56
CA GLY A 11 4.76 2.86 8.81
C GLY A 11 6.27 3.05 8.69
N GLY A 12 6.73 3.66 7.60
CA GLY A 12 8.13 4.03 7.39
C GLY A 12 8.99 2.93 6.76
N THR A 13 10.27 3.25 6.56
CA THR A 13 11.23 2.43 5.80
C THR A 13 11.36 1.01 6.34
N ALA A 14 11.45 0.85 7.66
CA ALA A 14 11.60 -0.46 8.30
C ALA A 14 10.35 -1.33 8.16
N ALA A 15 9.15 -0.74 8.28
CA ALA A 15 7.89 -1.47 8.12
C ALA A 15 7.70 -1.95 6.69
N VAL A 16 7.93 -1.07 5.71
CA VAL A 16 7.86 -1.41 4.28
C VAL A 16 8.90 -2.47 3.89
N ALA A 17 10.13 -2.37 4.41
CA ALA A 17 11.17 -3.38 4.15
C ALA A 17 10.74 -4.78 4.64
N ARG A 18 10.14 -4.88 5.83
CA ARG A 18 9.58 -6.13 6.34
C ARG A 18 8.40 -6.63 5.51
N MET A 19 7.48 -5.75 5.12
CA MET A 19 6.31 -6.07 4.28
C MET A 19 6.73 -6.74 2.96
N PHE A 20 7.74 -6.19 2.29
CA PHE A 20 8.24 -6.70 1.02
C PHE A 20 9.35 -7.75 1.16
N LYS A 21 9.78 -8.07 2.38
CA LYS A 21 10.90 -8.97 2.67
C LYS A 21 12.19 -8.58 1.95
N ILE A 22 12.51 -7.29 1.94
CA ILE A 22 13.73 -6.72 1.34
C ILE A 22 14.55 -5.96 2.37
N LYS A 23 15.77 -5.56 2.00
CA LYS A 23 16.64 -4.77 2.89
C LYS A 23 16.15 -3.32 2.96
N GLN A 24 16.29 -2.69 4.14
CA GLN A 24 15.91 -1.29 4.35
C GLN A 24 16.56 -0.31 3.35
N PRO A 25 17.84 -0.47 2.93
CA PRO A 25 18.44 0.41 1.92
C PRO A 25 17.69 0.44 0.58
N SER A 26 17.03 -0.65 0.17
CA SER A 26 16.20 -0.64 -1.04
C SER A 26 15.03 0.34 -0.91
N VAL A 27 14.36 0.35 0.26
CA VAL A 27 13.26 1.29 0.53
C VAL A 27 13.78 2.72 0.71
N SER A 28 14.94 2.90 1.34
CA SER A 28 15.60 4.21 1.40
C SER A 28 15.93 4.76 0.01
N GLU A 29 16.26 3.90 -0.95
CA GLU A 29 16.49 4.32 -2.33
C GLU A 29 15.18 4.68 -3.05
N TRP A 30 14.08 3.95 -2.78
CA TRP A 30 12.76 4.30 -3.32
C TRP A 30 12.27 5.68 -2.89
N ARG A 31 12.68 6.14 -1.69
CA ARG A 31 12.40 7.52 -1.24
C ARG A 31 13.01 8.60 -2.14
N LYS A 32 14.07 8.26 -2.87
CA LYS A 32 14.77 9.17 -3.80
C LYS A 32 14.34 8.94 -5.24
N THR A 33 14.17 7.68 -5.63
CA THR A 33 13.99 7.27 -7.03
C THR A 33 12.55 6.92 -7.40
N GLY A 34 11.66 6.80 -6.42
CA GLY A 34 10.31 6.32 -6.58
C GLY A 34 10.14 4.84 -6.20
N ILE A 35 8.91 4.46 -5.85
CA ILE A 35 8.55 3.06 -5.60
C ILE A 35 8.44 2.35 -6.96
N PRO A 36 9.06 1.18 -7.16
CA PRO A 36 8.93 0.44 -8.42
C PRO A 36 7.47 0.12 -8.77
N SER A 37 7.09 0.25 -10.04
CA SER A 37 5.69 0.09 -10.48
C SER A 37 5.06 -1.24 -10.06
N ALA A 38 5.81 -2.35 -10.10
CA ALA A 38 5.31 -3.66 -9.64
C ALA A 38 4.94 -3.68 -8.15
N ARG A 39 5.62 -2.87 -7.32
CA ARG A 39 5.30 -2.73 -5.89
C ARG A 39 4.08 -1.85 -5.67
N LEU A 40 3.89 -0.82 -6.51
CA LEU A 40 2.67 -0.01 -6.52
C LEU A 40 1.45 -0.86 -6.91
N GLN A 41 1.53 -1.64 -7.98
CA GLN A 41 0.44 -2.56 -8.39
C GLN A 41 0.04 -3.54 -7.27
N LEU A 42 1.01 -4.07 -6.52
CA LEU A 42 0.70 -4.91 -5.36
C LEU A 42 -0.05 -4.11 -4.28
N LEU A 43 0.44 -2.91 -3.95
CA LEU A 43 -0.16 -2.06 -2.92
C LEU A 43 -1.58 -1.63 -3.30
N GLU A 44 -1.88 -1.38 -4.57
CA GLU A 44 -3.24 -1.07 -5.03
C GLU A 44 -4.22 -2.21 -4.70
N VAL A 45 -3.75 -3.47 -4.78
CA VAL A 45 -4.56 -4.65 -4.45
C VAL A 45 -4.68 -4.86 -2.94
N VAL A 46 -3.57 -4.78 -2.19
CA VAL A 46 -3.55 -5.18 -0.76
C VAL A 46 -3.81 -4.05 0.22
N ARG A 47 -3.64 -2.80 -0.22
CA ARG A 47 -3.79 -1.57 0.57
C ARG A 47 -4.42 -0.45 -0.26
N PRO A 48 -5.62 -0.65 -0.85
CA PRO A 48 -6.30 0.39 -1.64
C PRO A 48 -6.56 1.67 -0.83
N ASP A 49 -6.65 1.56 0.50
CA ASP A 49 -6.85 2.66 1.44
C ASP A 49 -5.77 3.74 1.35
N ILE A 50 -4.53 3.39 0.96
CA ILE A 50 -3.45 4.38 0.85
C ILE A 50 -3.55 5.23 -0.43
N PHE A 51 -4.33 4.80 -1.42
CA PHE A 51 -4.50 5.51 -2.70
C PHE A 51 -5.76 6.38 -2.72
N GLY A 52 -6.48 6.47 -1.58
CA GLY A 52 -7.68 7.28 -1.47
C GLY A 52 -8.92 6.65 -2.10
N ASN A 53 -8.87 5.38 -2.50
CA ASN A 53 -10.08 4.64 -2.80
C ASN A 53 -10.61 4.08 -1.47
N PRO A 54 -11.75 4.55 -0.95
CA PRO A 54 -12.39 3.84 0.16
C PRO A 54 -12.62 2.40 -0.31
N PRO A 55 -12.45 1.39 0.55
CA PRO A 55 -12.86 0.04 0.19
C PRO A 55 -14.33 0.14 -0.19
N THR A 56 -14.63 -0.05 -1.48
CA THR A 56 -16.01 -0.25 -1.91
C THR A 56 -16.48 -1.43 -1.10
N GLY A 57 -17.38 -1.19 -0.15
CA GLY A 57 -17.74 -2.17 0.85
C GLY A 57 -18.25 -3.42 0.17
N HIS A 58 -17.41 -4.45 0.05
CA HIS A 58 -17.87 -5.81 -0.14
C HIS A 58 -18.37 -6.34 1.21
N ARG A 59 -19.34 -5.63 1.79
CA ARG A 59 -20.34 -6.29 2.62
C ARG A 59 -21.43 -6.72 1.65
N GLN A 60 -21.32 -7.96 1.18
CA GLN A 60 -22.51 -8.66 0.73
C GLN A 60 -23.42 -8.78 1.95
N GLU A 61 -24.38 -7.87 2.06
CA GLU A 61 -25.58 -8.17 2.84
C GLU A 61 -26.36 -9.18 2.01
N VAL A 62 -26.18 -10.45 2.38
CA VAL A 62 -27.04 -11.54 1.95
C VAL A 62 -28.34 -11.47 2.75
N SER A 63 -29.43 -11.54 2.00
CA SER A 63 -30.77 -12.04 2.34
C SER A 63 -31.78 -11.15 3.08
N ASP A 64 -32.93 -11.08 2.39
CA ASP A 64 -34.30 -11.27 2.87
C ASP A 64 -34.91 -10.22 3.80
N ALA A 65 -35.93 -9.51 3.30
CA ALA A 65 -37.32 -9.90 3.51
C ALA A 65 -38.30 -8.79 3.07
N ALA A 66 -39.33 -9.24 2.34
CA ALA A 66 -40.71 -8.72 2.24
C ALA A 66 -40.95 -7.30 1.69
#